data_AF-A0A059LFU0-F1
#
_entry.id   AF-A0A059LFU0-F1
#
_cell.length_a   1.000
_cell.length_b   1.000
_cell.length_c   1.000
_cell.angle_alpha   90.00
_cell.angle_beta   90.00
_cell.angle_gamma   90.00
#
_symmetry.space_group_name_H-M   'P 1'
#
loop_
_entity.id
_entity.type
_entity.pdbx_description
1 polymer ?
#
loop_
_entity_poly.entity_id
_entity_poly.type
_entity_poly.pdbx_seq_one_letter_code
_entity_poly.pdbx_strand_id
1 'polypeptide(L)' 'AQANMSREECEAFVRKIVAHAMARDGSSGGCIRTVTINKEGISRVFVPNPEVPLTFGELPSPQRTPAGVLV' A
#
# COMPACT_ATOMS: atom_id res chain seq x y z
N ALA A 1 18.73 0.88 4.33
CA ALA A 1 17.82 -0.25 4.61
C ALA A 1 18.58 -1.27 5.45
N GLN A 2 17.90 -1.99 6.36
CA GLN A 2 18.54 -3.05 7.14
C GLN A 2 18.64 -4.33 6.30
N ALA A 3 19.75 -5.05 6.44
CA ALA A 3 19.97 -6.32 5.75
C ALA A 3 19.28 -7.49 6.48
N ASN A 4 18.99 -8.57 5.75
CA ASN A 4 18.46 -9.85 6.27
C ASN A 4 17.08 -9.77 6.94
N MET A 5 16.21 -8.88 6.46
CA MET A 5 14.79 -8.90 6.84
C MET A 5 14.12 -10.22 6.44
N SER A 6 13.16 -10.67 7.24
CA SER A 6 12.23 -11.73 6.83
C SER A 6 11.44 -11.29 5.60
N ARG A 7 10.79 -12.26 4.94
CA ARG A 7 9.90 -11.97 3.82
C ARG A 7 8.78 -11.00 4.23
N GLU A 8 8.14 -11.26 5.35
CA GLU A 8 7.02 -10.49 5.88
C GLU A 8 7.46 -9.06 6.23
N GLU A 9 8.65 -8.93 6.82
CA GLU A 9 9.27 -7.64 7.10
C GLU A 9 9.55 -6.86 5.82
N CYS A 10 10.11 -7.51 4.79
CA CYS A 10 10.32 -6.89 3.48
C CYS A 10 9.00 -6.42 2.85
N GLU A 11 7.98 -7.28 2.84
CA GLU A 11 6.67 -6.96 2.26
C GLU A 11 5.97 -5.80 3.01
N ALA A 12 6.09 -5.75 4.34
CA ALA A 12 5.61 -4.63 5.15
C ALA A 12 6.41 -3.35 4.89
N PHE A 13 7.74 -3.45 4.84
CA PHE A 13 8.64 -2.33 4.59
C PHE A 13 8.39 -1.71 3.21
N VAL A 14 8.31 -2.51 2.16
CA VAL A 14 8.04 -2.05 0.79
C VAL A 14 6.70 -1.32 0.70
N ARG A 15 5.63 -1.89 1.27
CA ARG A 15 4.31 -1.21 1.28
C ARG A 15 4.37 0.14 2.01
N LYS A 16 5.10 0.22 3.13
CA LYS A 16 5.26 1.46 3.89
C LYS A 16 6.02 2.52 3.10
N ILE A 17 7.16 2.19 2.46
CA ILE A 17 7.95 3.18 1.71
C ILE A 17 7.23 3.67 0.46
N VAL A 18 6.47 2.80 -0.22
CA VAL A 18 5.68 3.19 -1.39
C VAL A 18 4.56 4.14 -0.97
N ALA A 19 3.88 3.87 0.15
CA ALA A 19 2.90 4.79 0.72
C ALA A 19 3.51 6.17 1.06
N HIS A 20 4.73 6.21 1.63
CA HIS A 20 5.47 7.45 1.85
C HIS A 20 5.78 8.22 0.56
N ALA A 21 6.13 7.53 -0.52
CA ALA A 21 6.35 8.17 -1.81
C ALA A 21 5.03 8.74 -2.37
N MET A 22 3.95 7.95 -2.36
CA MET A 22 2.63 8.36 -2.83
C MET A 22 2.08 9.60 -2.11
N ALA A 23 2.34 9.75 -0.81
CA ALA A 23 1.88 10.89 -0.02
C ALA A 23 2.54 12.23 -0.40
N ARG A 24 3.67 12.21 -1.11
CA ARG A 24 4.46 13.43 -1.41
C ARG A 24 4.69 13.67 -2.90
N ASP A 25 4.68 12.63 -3.70
CA ASP A 25 4.84 12.70 -5.15
C ASP A 25 3.47 12.69 -5.83
N GLY A 26 3.04 13.85 -6.34
CA GLY A 26 1.75 14.00 -7.01
C GLY A 26 1.61 13.25 -8.35
N SER A 27 2.70 12.69 -8.88
CA SER A 27 2.64 11.78 -10.03
C SER A 27 2.41 10.31 -9.64
N SER A 28 2.53 10.00 -8.35
CA SER A 28 2.31 8.68 -7.76
C SER A 28 0.94 8.61 -7.06
N GLY A 29 0.30 7.44 -7.02
CA GLY A 29 -0.99 7.28 -6.34
C GLY A 29 -1.79 6.05 -6.75
N GLY A 30 -3.02 5.96 -6.24
CA GLY A 30 -3.98 4.92 -6.62
C GLY A 30 -3.89 3.66 -5.75
N CYS A 31 -3.03 2.70 -6.08
CA CYS A 31 -2.97 1.42 -5.37
C CYS A 31 -1.54 0.91 -5.25
N ILE A 32 -1.30 0.01 -4.29
CA ILE A 32 -0.01 -0.67 -4.17
C ILE A 32 -0.15 -2.10 -4.69
N ARG A 33 0.69 -2.46 -5.66
CA ARG A 33 0.81 -3.84 -6.18
C ARG A 33 2.22 -4.31 -5.95
N THR A 34 2.38 -5.38 -5.17
CA THR A 34 3.69 -5.99 -4.92
C THR A 34 3.71 -7.43 -5.45
N VAL A 35 4.90 -7.86 -5.84
CA VAL A 35 5.17 -9.23 -6.25
C VAL A 35 6.39 -9.72 -5.48
N THR A 36 6.21 -10.78 -4.70
CA THR A 36 7.31 -11.47 -4.02
C THR A 36 7.69 -12.69 -4.84
N ILE A 37 8.97 -12.80 -5.18
CA ILE A 37 9.52 -13.87 -6.01
C ILE A 37 10.61 -14.59 -5.21
N ASN A 38 10.48 -15.89 -5.03
CA ASN A 38 11.47 -16.73 -4.35
C ASN A 38 11.42 -18.17 -4.90
N LYS A 39 12.20 -19.09 -4.31
CA LYS A 39 12.28 -20.48 -4.77
C LYS A 39 10.95 -21.24 -4.67
N GLU A 40 10.06 -20.82 -3.78
CA GLU A 40 8.72 -21.39 -3.61
C GLU A 40 7.73 -20.89 -4.68
N GLY A 41 8.07 -19.84 -5.43
CA GLY A 41 7.30 -19.33 -6.55
C GLY A 41 7.02 -17.83 -6.47
N ILE A 42 5.82 -17.43 -6.95
CA ILE A 42 5.41 -16.04 -7.10
C ILE A 42 4.17 -15.77 -6.24
N SER A 43 4.25 -14.79 -5.34
CA SER A 43 3.11 -14.26 -4.60
C SER A 43 2.79 -12.84 -5.06
N ARG A 44 1.51 -12.56 -5.31
CA ARG A 44 1.04 -11.23 -5.73
C ARG A 44 0.10 -10.68 -4.68
N VAL A 45 0.33 -9.43 -4.28
CA VAL A 45 -0.53 -8.72 -3.33
C VAL A 45 -1.02 -7.44 -3.98
N PHE A 46 -2.33 -7.21 -3.84
CA PHE A 46 -2.99 -5.99 -4.27
C PHE A 46 -3.55 -5.28 -3.03
N VAL A 47 -3.16 -4.03 -2.83
CA VAL A 47 -3.65 -3.15 -1.77
C VAL A 47 -4.42 -2.01 -2.43
N PRO A 48 -5.76 -1.99 -2.32
CA PRO A 48 -6.57 -0.91 -2.89
C PRO A 48 -6.34 0.40 -2.12
N ASN A 49 -6.67 1.54 -2.75
CA ASN A 49 -6.45 2.88 -2.17
C ASN A 49 -6.91 3.04 -0.72
N PRO A 50 -8.12 2.57 -0.30
CA PRO A 50 -8.58 2.73 1.07
C PRO A 50 -7.75 1.97 2.11
N GLU A 51 -6.97 0.98 1.68
CA GLU A 51 -6.12 0.13 2.54
C GLU A 51 -4.65 0.53 2.46
N VAL A 52 -4.29 1.54 1.66
CA VAL A 52 -2.93 2.07 1.62
C VAL A 52 -2.61 2.67 3.00
N PRO A 53 -1.47 2.31 3.62
CA PRO A 53 -1.10 2.84 4.92
C PRO A 53 -1.02 4.37 4.90
N LEU A 54 -1.70 5.01 5.85
CA LEU A 54 -1.61 6.46 6.00
C LEU A 54 -0.23 6.86 6.52
N THR A 55 0.26 7.99 6.02
CA THR A 55 1.51 8.60 6.47
C THR A 55 1.20 9.88 7.24
N PHE A 56 2.20 10.48 7.88
CA PHE A 56 2.00 11.66 8.72
C PHE A 56 1.40 12.82 7.90
N GLY A 57 0.21 13.28 8.28
CA GLY A 57 -0.49 14.40 7.64
C GLY A 57 -1.45 14.00 6.52
N GLU A 58 -1.52 12.72 6.13
CA GLU A 58 -2.50 12.22 5.17
C GLU A 58 -3.89 12.11 5.79
N LEU A 59 -4.92 12.44 5.00
CA LEU A 59 -6.31 12.19 5.36
C LEU A 59 -6.72 10.78 4.91
N PRO A 60 -7.62 10.10 5.66
CA PRO A 60 -8.18 8.85 5.17
C PRO A 60 -8.90 9.06 3.84
N SER A 61 -8.77 8.08 2.94
CA SER A 61 -9.47 8.12 1.66
C SER A 61 -10.98 8.18 1.90
N PRO A 62 -11.73 9.04 1.17
CA PRO A 62 -13.17 9.08 1.26
C PRO A 62 -13.74 7.71 0.88
N GLN A 63 -14.42 7.06 1.82
CA GLN A 63 -15.11 5.81 1.56
C GLN A 63 -16.30 6.11 0.66
N ARG A 64 -16.45 5.39 -0.45
CA ARG A 64 -17.70 5.46 -1.21
C ARG A 64 -18.81 4.98 -0.30
N THR A 65 -19.73 5.88 0.04
CA THR A 65 -21.04 5.48 0.55
C THR A 65 -21.64 4.53 -0.48
N PRO A 66 -22.15 3.35 -0.10
CA PRO A 66 -22.89 2.51 -1.02
C PRO A 66 -23.98 3.35 -1.67
N ALA A 67 -24.10 3.28 -3.00
CA ALA A 67 -25.15 3.97 -3.73
C ALA A 67 -26.51 3.46 -3.20
N GLY A 68 -27.14 4.22 -2.30
CA GLY A 68 -28.36 3.80 -1.59
C GLY A 68 -28.59 4.41 -0.21
N VAL A 69 -27.58 4.99 0.45
CA VAL A 69 -27.81 5.77 1.69
C VAL A 69 -27.90 7.25 1.33
N LEU A 70 -29.12 7.69 1.02
CA LEU A 70 -29.50 9.11 0.99
C LEU A 70 -29.45 9.66 2.42
N VAL A 71 -28.61 10.67 2.64
CA VAL A 71 -28.84 11.73 3.64
C VAL A 71 -29.13 13.01 2.90
#